data_AF-A0A067TPG9-F1
#
_entry.id   AF-A0A067TPG9-F1
#
_cell.length_a   1.000
_cell.length_b   1.000
_cell.length_c   1.000
_cell.angle_alpha   90.00
_cell.angle_beta   90.00
_cell.angle_gamma   90.00
#
_symmetry.space_group_name_H-M   'P 1'
#
loop_
_entity.id
_entity.type
_entity.pdbx_description
1 polymer ?
#
loop_
_entity_poly.entity_id
_entity_poly.type
_entity_poly.pdbx_seq_one_letter_code
_entity_poly.pdbx_strand_id
1 'polypeptide(L)'
;FQDEIKRLNQKLELQEDRLEEVRDTHKLESHSLSEEVKKLRNQSEETEALFQAAQRATTHAEEAVDKQKDAFSQLQKEVDAAKNTAKEEEEKRVKAISLLKTVRQKLVKAEKDKDDAMRELSAVKERERGDKDKEQTERLNFQHELESLNASHEKATANLKAQFNKDFTSMKDRYEQEISAIRGQFELDLATTKSTHAKALDAKASQITTLENSLNNVTRDKNAFFDQLQLRQAEVESAQAHLESLQHENTEFQFQLRESNDRLALLKEEYQELLREHDTRSRDPVPSADEIARMVSAAEAKYEVKLAEMKRNIAILEKERYDAEADWSRKLKEKMKDLEDLKRAVGSATRTREAEENVVARLEAELVQAMETSKNLERQASELPHLREQIHELQRSGKDQEQEISVKIMVLEKQIEESKAREMQLKQSNKTLRDELRKVQSSAALLERQRNPGVGYWTTRVGDGSGAPESPRMPASSPALESPSRVSSPAPSTATSTKDEEEVNLEYLRNVILQFLEHKEMRPNLVKVLSIILHFTPQETRRLIAKV
;
A
#
# COMPACT_ATOMS: atom_id res chain seq x y z
N PHE A 1 -110.88 207.42 -3.30
CA PHE A 1 -111.03 206.47 -2.19
C PHE A 1 -111.55 205.09 -2.60
N GLN A 2 -112.33 204.92 -3.69
CA GLN A 2 -112.74 203.58 -4.14
C GLN A 2 -111.67 202.79 -4.91
N ASP A 3 -110.71 203.45 -5.59
CA ASP A 3 -109.73 202.71 -6.41
C ASP A 3 -108.63 202.00 -5.61
N GLU A 4 -108.32 202.46 -4.40
CA GLU A 4 -107.30 201.83 -3.54
C GLU A 4 -107.72 200.43 -3.05
N ILE A 5 -109.03 200.19 -2.94
CA ILE A 5 -109.59 198.88 -2.54
C ILE A 5 -109.45 197.86 -3.67
N LYS A 6 -109.58 198.28 -4.93
CA LYS A 6 -109.32 197.38 -6.08
C LYS A 6 -107.86 196.92 -6.13
N ARG A 7 -106.94 197.80 -5.75
CA ARG A 7 -105.51 197.49 -5.75
C ARG A 7 -105.11 196.47 -4.68
N LEU A 8 -105.81 196.47 -3.55
CA LEU A 8 -105.57 195.51 -2.46
C LEU A 8 -106.18 194.14 -2.75
N ASN A 9 -107.36 194.07 -3.37
CA ASN A 9 -107.95 192.79 -3.77
C ASN A 9 -107.11 192.07 -4.83
N GLN A 10 -106.53 192.80 -5.79
CA GLN A 10 -105.67 192.20 -6.82
C GLN A 10 -104.36 191.63 -6.25
N LYS A 11 -103.89 192.15 -5.11
CA LYS A 11 -102.70 191.62 -4.42
C LYS A 11 -102.99 190.36 -3.61
N LEU A 12 -104.23 190.14 -3.22
CA LEU A 12 -104.63 188.93 -2.49
C LEU A 12 -104.76 187.73 -3.44
N GLU A 13 -105.34 187.94 -4.61
CA GLU A 13 -105.50 186.93 -5.67
C GLU A 13 -104.12 186.40 -6.14
N LEU A 14 -103.15 187.30 -6.30
CA LEU A 14 -101.76 186.93 -6.61
C LEU A 14 -101.04 186.13 -5.50
N GLN A 15 -101.51 186.19 -4.26
CA GLN A 15 -100.96 185.37 -3.18
C GLN A 15 -101.65 184.01 -3.08
N GLU A 16 -102.93 183.91 -3.46
CA GLU A 16 -103.65 182.63 -3.50
C GLU A 16 -103.14 181.75 -4.66
N ASP A 17 -102.95 182.31 -5.85
CA ASP A 17 -102.40 181.58 -7.01
C ASP A 17 -101.01 180.99 -6.73
N ARG A 18 -100.16 181.76 -6.04
CA ARG A 18 -98.81 181.32 -5.70
C ARG A 18 -98.79 180.23 -4.63
N LEU A 19 -99.78 180.19 -3.75
CA LEU A 19 -99.92 179.14 -2.74
C LEU A 19 -100.47 177.83 -3.33
N GLU A 20 -101.31 177.92 -4.36
CA GLU A 20 -101.84 176.76 -5.07
C GLU A 20 -100.75 176.08 -5.92
N GLU A 21 -99.91 176.87 -6.59
CA GLU A 21 -98.78 176.38 -7.37
C GLU A 21 -97.75 175.61 -6.50
N VAL A 22 -97.48 176.09 -5.28
CA VAL A 22 -96.55 175.42 -4.34
C VAL A 22 -97.10 174.08 -3.82
N ARG A 23 -98.43 173.94 -3.70
CA ARG A 23 -99.04 172.67 -3.28
C ARG A 23 -98.98 171.63 -4.41
N ASP A 24 -99.15 172.04 -5.65
CA ASP A 24 -99.06 171.13 -6.78
C ASP A 24 -97.60 170.70 -7.05
N THR A 25 -96.62 171.59 -6.86
CA THR A 25 -95.21 171.19 -6.91
C THR A 25 -94.85 170.15 -5.84
N HIS A 26 -95.39 170.29 -4.63
CA HIS A 26 -95.08 169.36 -3.53
C HIS A 26 -95.75 167.98 -3.70
N LYS A 27 -96.90 167.91 -4.39
CA LYS A 27 -97.53 166.63 -4.75
C LYS A 27 -96.74 165.87 -5.82
N LEU A 28 -96.25 166.58 -6.85
CA LEU A 28 -95.43 165.95 -7.89
C LEU A 28 -94.09 165.45 -7.35
N GLU A 29 -93.42 166.21 -6.48
CA GLU A 29 -92.18 165.76 -5.84
C GLU A 29 -92.40 164.55 -4.93
N SER A 30 -93.49 164.54 -4.15
CA SER A 30 -93.80 163.40 -3.28
C SER A 30 -94.12 162.12 -4.07
N HIS A 31 -94.75 162.23 -5.24
CA HIS A 31 -95.01 161.08 -6.10
C HIS A 31 -93.72 160.58 -6.79
N SER A 32 -92.90 161.50 -7.30
CA SER A 32 -91.60 161.19 -7.92
C SER A 32 -90.66 160.46 -6.94
N LEU A 33 -90.55 160.95 -5.70
CA LEU A 33 -89.73 160.33 -4.67
C LEU A 33 -90.24 158.93 -4.27
N SER A 34 -91.56 158.72 -4.25
CA SER A 34 -92.13 157.40 -3.95
C SER A 34 -91.87 156.37 -5.05
N GLU A 35 -91.84 156.75 -6.32
CA GLU A 35 -91.52 155.83 -7.42
C GLU A 35 -90.04 155.45 -7.43
N GLU A 36 -89.16 156.41 -7.14
CA GLU A 36 -87.72 156.18 -7.10
C GLU A 36 -87.31 155.23 -5.98
N VAL A 37 -87.94 155.35 -4.80
CA VAL A 37 -87.74 154.41 -3.67
C VAL A 37 -88.22 152.99 -4.00
N LYS A 38 -89.34 152.83 -4.73
CA LYS A 38 -89.79 151.50 -5.19
C LYS A 38 -88.83 150.89 -6.22
N LYS A 39 -88.31 151.71 -7.14
CA LYS A 39 -87.36 151.27 -8.16
C LYS A 39 -86.05 150.77 -7.53
N LEU A 40 -85.54 151.47 -6.52
CA LEU A 40 -84.32 151.07 -5.80
C LEU A 40 -84.50 149.78 -4.98
N ARG A 41 -85.68 149.56 -4.38
CA ARG A 41 -85.96 148.29 -3.68
C ARG A 41 -86.01 147.10 -4.64
N ASN A 42 -86.69 147.24 -5.78
CA ASN A 42 -86.73 146.18 -6.78
C ASN A 42 -85.32 145.86 -7.32
N GLN A 43 -84.48 146.88 -7.53
CA GLN A 43 -83.09 146.68 -7.94
C GLN A 43 -82.24 146.00 -6.86
N SER A 44 -82.49 146.29 -5.58
CA SER A 44 -81.82 145.61 -4.47
C SER A 44 -82.21 144.14 -4.39
N GLU A 45 -83.50 143.81 -4.53
CA GLU A 45 -83.96 142.42 -4.50
C GLU A 45 -83.46 141.62 -5.72
N GLU A 46 -83.42 142.24 -6.91
CA GLU A 46 -82.91 141.61 -8.13
C GLU A 46 -81.40 141.35 -8.07
N THR A 47 -80.62 142.28 -7.51
CA THR A 47 -79.17 142.10 -7.34
C THR A 47 -78.83 141.07 -6.26
N GLU A 48 -79.60 141.00 -5.18
CA GLU A 48 -79.43 139.97 -4.14
C GLU A 48 -79.80 138.56 -4.65
N ALA A 49 -80.85 138.44 -5.47
CA ALA A 49 -81.20 137.19 -6.15
C ALA A 49 -80.13 136.74 -7.15
N LEU A 50 -79.56 137.67 -7.93
CA LEU A 50 -78.45 137.36 -8.85
C LEU A 50 -77.18 136.96 -8.10
N PHE A 51 -76.88 137.57 -6.95
CA PHE A 51 -75.72 137.20 -6.13
C PHE A 51 -75.86 135.79 -5.54
N GLN A 52 -77.03 135.43 -5.00
CA GLN A 52 -77.28 134.07 -4.52
C GLN A 52 -77.22 133.02 -5.64
N ALA A 53 -77.69 133.35 -6.85
CA ALA A 53 -77.57 132.47 -8.01
C ALA A 53 -76.10 132.26 -8.43
N ALA A 54 -75.29 133.33 -8.43
CA ALA A 54 -73.86 133.24 -8.73
C ALA A 54 -73.09 132.41 -7.69
N GLN A 55 -73.41 132.57 -6.40
CA GLN A 55 -72.77 131.78 -5.33
C GLN A 55 -73.11 130.28 -5.43
N ARG A 56 -74.36 129.93 -5.78
CA ARG A 56 -74.76 128.54 -6.06
C ARG A 56 -74.11 127.98 -7.32
N ALA A 57 -73.96 128.76 -8.38
CA ALA A 57 -73.27 128.32 -9.59
C ALA A 57 -71.77 128.04 -9.34
N THR A 58 -71.13 128.86 -8.51
CA THR A 58 -69.70 128.73 -8.19
C THR A 58 -69.44 127.48 -7.35
N THR A 59 -70.24 127.24 -6.31
CA THR A 59 -70.16 126.01 -5.49
C THR A 59 -70.44 124.74 -6.31
N HIS A 60 -71.40 124.80 -7.22
CA HIS A 60 -71.71 123.67 -8.10
C HIS A 60 -70.60 123.37 -9.12
N ALA A 61 -69.86 124.40 -9.56
CA ALA A 61 -68.71 124.25 -10.44
C ALA A 61 -67.49 123.68 -9.71
N GLU A 62 -67.23 124.09 -8.47
CA GLU A 62 -66.15 123.53 -7.63
C GLU A 62 -66.39 122.03 -7.35
N GLU A 63 -67.61 121.63 -6.99
CA GLU A 63 -67.95 120.21 -6.81
C GLU A 63 -67.81 119.38 -8.09
N ALA A 64 -68.05 119.98 -9.27
CA ALA A 64 -67.89 119.30 -10.55
C ALA A 64 -66.40 119.10 -10.91
N VAL A 65 -65.55 120.07 -10.57
CA VAL A 65 -64.09 119.97 -10.77
C VAL A 65 -63.47 118.91 -9.86
N ASP A 66 -63.90 118.82 -8.61
CA ASP A 66 -63.39 117.81 -7.68
C ASP A 66 -63.81 116.40 -8.10
N LYS A 67 -65.07 116.21 -8.55
CA LYS A 67 -65.52 114.93 -9.14
C LYS A 67 -64.71 114.53 -10.38
N GLN A 68 -64.31 115.49 -11.22
CA GLN A 68 -63.46 115.21 -12.37
C GLN A 68 -62.04 114.82 -11.97
N LYS A 69 -61.45 115.47 -10.96
CA LYS A 69 -60.12 115.10 -10.44
C LYS A 69 -60.12 113.69 -9.85
N ASP A 70 -61.16 113.31 -9.12
CA ASP A 70 -61.29 111.97 -8.56
C ASP A 70 -61.44 110.91 -9.67
N ALA A 71 -62.26 111.19 -10.70
CA ALA A 71 -62.39 110.31 -11.86
C ALA A 71 -61.06 110.16 -12.61
N PHE A 72 -60.30 111.24 -12.78
CA PHE A 72 -58.99 111.20 -13.43
C PHE A 72 -57.96 110.40 -12.60
N SER A 73 -57.97 110.55 -11.28
CA SER A 73 -57.14 109.77 -10.35
C SER A 73 -57.47 108.27 -10.41
N GLN A 74 -58.75 107.91 -10.52
CA GLN A 74 -59.18 106.52 -10.70
C GLN A 74 -58.72 105.94 -12.04
N LEU A 75 -58.94 106.67 -13.15
CA LEU A 75 -58.48 106.24 -14.48
C LEU A 75 -56.95 106.05 -14.54
N GLN A 76 -56.19 106.93 -13.90
CA GLN A 76 -54.73 106.80 -13.83
C GLN A 76 -54.31 105.51 -13.11
N LYS A 77 -54.98 105.17 -11.99
CA LYS A 77 -54.72 103.91 -11.25
C LYS A 77 -55.10 102.68 -12.06
N GLU A 78 -56.21 102.73 -12.80
CA GLU A 78 -56.64 101.63 -13.67
C GLU A 78 -55.66 101.38 -14.84
N VAL A 79 -55.13 102.46 -15.43
CA VAL A 79 -54.10 102.37 -16.49
C VAL A 79 -52.81 101.74 -15.95
N ASP A 80 -52.37 102.12 -14.75
CA ASP A 80 -51.15 101.54 -14.16
C ASP A 80 -51.34 100.07 -13.75
N ALA A 81 -52.53 99.69 -13.27
CA ALA A 81 -52.88 98.30 -13.00
C ALA A 81 -52.90 97.44 -14.29
N ALA A 82 -53.46 97.96 -15.38
CA ALA A 82 -53.47 97.30 -16.68
C ALA A 82 -52.06 97.12 -17.25
N LYS A 83 -51.16 98.09 -17.05
CA LYS A 83 -49.75 97.96 -17.46
C LYS A 83 -49.00 96.88 -16.68
N ASN A 84 -49.25 96.75 -15.38
CA ASN A 84 -48.59 95.74 -14.56
C ASN A 84 -49.05 94.32 -14.92
N THR A 85 -50.35 94.11 -15.11
CA THR A 85 -50.89 92.82 -15.54
C THR A 85 -50.37 92.40 -16.92
N ALA A 86 -50.22 93.35 -17.86
CA ALA A 86 -49.60 93.08 -19.15
C ALA A 86 -48.13 92.62 -19.04
N LYS A 87 -47.33 93.24 -18.16
CA LYS A 87 -45.94 92.83 -17.91
C LYS A 87 -45.84 91.44 -17.30
N GLU A 88 -46.72 91.13 -16.34
CA GLU A 88 -46.75 89.80 -15.71
C GLU A 88 -47.11 88.69 -16.70
N GLU A 89 -48.06 88.96 -17.62
CA GLU A 89 -48.42 88.01 -18.68
C GLU A 89 -47.30 87.83 -19.71
N GLU A 90 -46.58 88.90 -20.06
CA GLU A 90 -45.39 88.84 -20.93
C GLU A 90 -44.29 87.95 -20.31
N GLU A 91 -44.02 88.11 -19.01
CA GLU A 91 -43.04 87.27 -18.30
C GLU A 91 -43.46 85.80 -18.22
N LYS A 92 -44.75 85.51 -18.02
CA LYS A 92 -45.27 84.13 -18.02
C LYS A 92 -45.08 83.48 -19.39
N ARG A 93 -45.33 84.21 -20.49
CA ARG A 93 -45.11 83.72 -21.86
C ARG A 93 -43.65 83.39 -22.12
N VAL A 94 -42.73 84.26 -21.70
CA VAL A 94 -41.28 84.03 -21.87
C VAL A 94 -40.83 82.79 -21.08
N LYS A 95 -41.30 82.63 -19.83
CA LYS A 95 -41.01 81.44 -19.00
C LYS A 95 -41.59 80.17 -19.60
N ALA A 96 -42.81 80.21 -20.14
CA ALA A 96 -43.44 79.06 -20.80
C ALA A 96 -42.68 78.63 -22.07
N ILE A 97 -42.22 79.59 -22.89
CA ILE A 97 -41.43 79.32 -24.09
C ILE A 97 -40.06 78.71 -23.72
N SER A 98 -39.40 79.20 -22.66
CA SER A 98 -38.12 78.63 -22.23
C SER A 98 -38.27 77.20 -21.67
N LEU A 99 -39.36 76.93 -20.96
CA LEU A 99 -39.70 75.60 -20.46
C LEU A 99 -39.97 74.63 -21.63
N LEU A 100 -40.77 75.04 -22.61
CA LEU A 100 -41.06 74.25 -23.81
C LEU A 100 -39.80 73.94 -24.62
N LYS A 101 -38.87 74.91 -24.75
CA LYS A 101 -37.57 74.69 -25.39
C LYS A 101 -36.74 73.63 -24.65
N THR A 102 -36.73 73.69 -23.33
CA THR A 102 -36.02 72.72 -22.47
C THR A 102 -36.64 71.33 -22.56
N VAL A 103 -37.97 71.23 -22.55
CA VAL A 103 -38.71 69.97 -22.69
C VAL A 103 -38.46 69.36 -24.06
N ARG A 104 -38.54 70.16 -25.14
CA ARG A 104 -38.23 69.69 -26.50
C ARG A 104 -36.80 69.17 -26.61
N GLN A 105 -35.82 69.88 -26.04
CA GLN A 105 -34.43 69.45 -26.08
C GLN A 105 -34.20 68.15 -25.29
N LYS A 106 -34.87 67.97 -24.15
CA LYS A 106 -34.84 66.72 -23.38
C LYS A 106 -35.51 65.57 -24.12
N LEU A 107 -36.63 65.81 -24.82
CA LEU A 107 -37.32 64.80 -25.61
C LEU A 107 -36.45 64.30 -26.76
N VAL A 108 -35.86 65.22 -27.54
CA VAL A 108 -34.95 64.86 -28.65
C VAL A 108 -33.72 64.11 -28.14
N LYS A 109 -33.19 64.51 -26.97
CA LYS A 109 -32.08 63.78 -26.35
C LYS A 109 -32.51 62.38 -25.91
N ALA A 110 -33.67 62.23 -25.28
CA ALA A 110 -34.19 60.94 -24.85
C ALA A 110 -34.52 60.00 -26.02
N GLU A 111 -35.05 60.53 -27.14
CA GLU A 111 -35.26 59.75 -28.36
C GLU A 111 -33.95 59.26 -28.95
N LYS A 112 -32.94 60.15 -29.03
CA LYS A 112 -31.61 59.77 -29.49
C LYS A 112 -30.95 58.72 -28.59
N ASP A 113 -31.00 58.92 -27.28
CA ASP A 113 -30.45 57.97 -26.30
C ASP A 113 -31.17 56.61 -26.38
N LYS A 114 -32.49 56.60 -26.66
CA LYS A 114 -33.27 55.37 -26.87
C LYS A 114 -32.87 54.64 -28.15
N ASP A 115 -32.68 55.38 -29.25
CA ASP A 115 -32.26 54.81 -30.53
C ASP A 115 -30.84 54.25 -30.46
N ASP A 116 -29.93 54.95 -29.78
CA ASP A 116 -28.56 54.48 -29.56
C ASP A 116 -28.54 53.23 -28.65
N ALA A 117 -29.34 53.20 -27.58
CA ALA A 117 -29.50 52.01 -26.74
C ALA A 117 -30.10 50.81 -27.51
N MET A 118 -31.06 51.05 -28.41
CA MET A 118 -31.62 50.00 -29.28
C MET A 118 -30.59 49.46 -30.27
N ARG A 119 -29.74 50.32 -30.85
CA ARG A 119 -28.65 49.90 -31.72
C ARG A 119 -27.62 49.08 -30.96
N GLU A 120 -27.19 49.53 -29.78
CA GLU A 120 -26.26 48.77 -28.94
C GLU A 120 -26.84 47.41 -28.53
N LEU A 121 -28.11 47.35 -28.14
CA LEU A 121 -28.77 46.08 -27.82
C LEU A 121 -28.80 45.12 -29.02
N SER A 122 -29.04 45.63 -30.23
CA SER A 122 -29.00 44.81 -31.45
C SER A 122 -27.59 44.30 -31.76
N ALA A 123 -26.56 45.14 -31.59
CA ALA A 123 -25.17 44.78 -31.79
C ALA A 123 -24.68 43.75 -30.75
N VAL A 124 -25.11 43.88 -29.50
CA VAL A 124 -24.81 42.89 -28.44
C VAL A 124 -25.49 41.56 -28.75
N LYS A 125 -26.75 41.55 -29.19
CA LYS A 125 -27.44 40.31 -29.57
C LYS A 125 -26.80 39.60 -30.76
N GLU A 126 -26.33 40.34 -31.76
CA GLU A 126 -25.58 39.78 -32.89
C GLU A 126 -24.24 39.21 -32.45
N ARG A 127 -23.49 39.91 -31.58
CA ARG A 127 -22.25 39.39 -31.00
C ARG A 127 -22.48 38.14 -30.15
N GLU A 128 -23.48 38.14 -29.27
CA GLU A 128 -23.84 36.97 -28.47
C GLU A 128 -24.26 35.78 -29.33
N ARG A 129 -24.95 35.99 -30.45
CA ARG A 129 -25.26 34.93 -31.41
C ARG A 129 -24.00 34.41 -32.08
N GLY A 130 -23.15 35.29 -32.58
CA GLY A 130 -21.88 34.91 -33.20
C GLY A 130 -20.94 34.16 -32.25
N ASP A 131 -20.89 34.56 -30.98
CA ASP A 131 -20.07 33.90 -29.97
C ASP A 131 -20.67 32.54 -29.56
N LYS A 132 -22.00 32.41 -29.48
CA LYS A 132 -22.68 31.11 -29.27
C LYS A 132 -22.45 30.15 -30.44
N ASP A 133 -22.53 30.63 -31.67
CA ASP A 133 -22.29 29.82 -32.86
C ASP A 133 -20.83 29.34 -32.90
N LYS A 134 -19.86 30.22 -32.59
CA LYS A 134 -18.45 29.84 -32.44
C LYS A 134 -18.25 28.82 -31.33
N GLU A 135 -18.79 29.06 -30.14
CA GLU A 135 -18.71 28.12 -29.01
C GLU A 135 -19.32 26.76 -29.38
N GLN A 136 -20.43 26.75 -30.13
CA GLN A 136 -21.05 25.52 -30.60
C GLN A 136 -20.15 24.77 -31.61
N THR A 137 -19.51 25.49 -32.55
CA THR A 137 -18.56 24.87 -33.48
C THR A 137 -17.30 24.35 -32.78
N GLU A 138 -16.77 25.09 -31.80
CA GLU A 138 -15.64 24.66 -31.00
C GLU A 138 -16.00 23.42 -30.17
N ARG A 139 -17.18 23.40 -29.53
CA ARG A 139 -17.68 22.21 -28.82
C ARG A 139 -17.78 20.99 -29.73
N LEU A 140 -18.30 21.15 -30.94
CA LEU A 140 -18.38 20.06 -31.92
C LEU A 140 -16.99 19.58 -32.36
N ASN A 141 -16.05 20.51 -32.59
CA ASN A 141 -14.67 20.16 -32.94
C ASN A 141 -13.97 19.43 -31.79
N PHE A 142 -14.09 19.92 -30.55
CA PHE A 142 -13.54 19.24 -29.38
C PHE A 142 -14.17 17.88 -29.16
N GLN A 143 -15.48 17.73 -29.40
CA GLN A 143 -16.16 16.44 -29.32
C GLN A 143 -15.62 15.47 -30.38
N HIS A 144 -15.44 15.93 -31.62
CA HIS A 144 -14.86 15.11 -32.69
C HIS A 144 -13.40 14.75 -32.41
N GLU A 145 -12.58 15.67 -31.88
CA GLU A 145 -11.21 15.39 -31.46
C GLU A 145 -11.16 14.37 -30.31
N LEU A 146 -12.05 14.50 -29.31
CA LEU A 146 -12.17 13.52 -28.23
C LEU A 146 -12.58 12.15 -28.76
N GLU A 147 -13.56 12.06 -29.65
CA GLU A 147 -13.99 10.82 -30.28
C GLU A 147 -12.86 10.18 -31.10
N SER A 148 -12.14 10.98 -31.89
CA SER A 148 -10.97 10.52 -32.67
C SER A 148 -9.83 10.04 -31.77
N LEU A 149 -9.53 10.77 -30.69
CA LEU A 149 -8.50 10.39 -29.73
C LEU A 149 -8.88 9.11 -29.00
N ASN A 150 -10.15 8.98 -28.59
CA ASN A 150 -10.65 7.79 -27.91
C ASN A 150 -10.64 6.57 -28.84
N ALA A 151 -11.04 6.73 -30.11
CA ALA A 151 -10.95 5.67 -31.12
C ALA A 151 -9.50 5.24 -31.39
N SER A 152 -8.57 6.19 -31.45
CA SER A 152 -7.13 5.91 -31.59
C SER A 152 -6.59 5.14 -30.39
N HIS A 153 -6.93 5.58 -29.18
CA HIS A 153 -6.55 4.92 -27.92
C HIS A 153 -7.15 3.51 -27.81
N GLU A 154 -8.42 3.33 -28.16
CA GLU A 154 -9.08 2.03 -28.20
C GLU A 154 -8.39 1.09 -29.22
N LYS A 155 -8.06 1.59 -30.41
CA LYS A 155 -7.31 0.82 -31.41
C LYS A 155 -5.90 0.44 -30.93
N ALA A 156 -5.19 1.36 -30.28
CA ALA A 156 -3.86 1.10 -29.74
C ALA A 156 -3.92 0.04 -28.62
N THR A 157 -4.88 0.16 -27.70
CA THR A 157 -5.07 -0.83 -26.63
C THR A 157 -5.52 -2.19 -27.16
N ALA A 158 -6.40 -2.23 -28.18
CA ALA A 158 -6.79 -3.47 -28.84
C ALA A 158 -5.60 -4.16 -29.54
N ASN A 159 -4.77 -3.39 -30.26
CA ASN A 159 -3.57 -3.90 -30.90
C ASN A 159 -2.56 -4.45 -29.87
N LEU A 160 -2.36 -3.73 -28.77
CA LEU A 160 -1.44 -4.16 -27.71
C LEU A 160 -1.95 -5.46 -27.04
N LYS A 161 -3.25 -5.56 -26.77
CA LYS A 161 -3.88 -6.79 -26.28
C LYS A 161 -3.73 -7.95 -27.26
N ALA A 162 -3.94 -7.71 -28.56
CA ALA A 162 -3.78 -8.73 -29.59
C ALA A 162 -2.33 -9.22 -29.69
N GLN A 163 -1.36 -8.31 -29.59
CA GLN A 163 0.06 -8.64 -29.59
C GLN A 163 0.45 -9.45 -28.34
N PHE A 164 0.04 -9.02 -27.15
CA PHE A 164 0.29 -9.78 -25.92
C PHE A 164 -0.34 -11.17 -25.96
N ASN A 165 -1.57 -11.30 -26.47
CA ASN A 165 -2.21 -12.61 -26.63
C ASN A 165 -1.43 -13.50 -27.62
N LYS A 166 -0.98 -12.94 -28.74
CA LYS A 166 -0.17 -13.68 -29.73
C LYS A 166 1.15 -14.15 -29.12
N ASP A 167 1.86 -13.27 -28.43
CA ASP A 167 3.14 -13.60 -27.80
C ASP A 167 2.96 -14.63 -26.67
N PHE A 168 1.88 -14.50 -25.89
CA PHE A 168 1.50 -15.46 -24.87
C PHE A 168 1.20 -16.84 -25.47
N THR A 169 0.41 -16.92 -26.56
CA THR A 169 0.16 -18.18 -27.26
C THR A 169 1.44 -18.78 -27.85
N SER A 170 2.30 -17.96 -28.47
CA SER A 170 3.56 -18.46 -29.02
C SER A 170 4.51 -18.98 -27.94
N MET A 171 4.56 -18.33 -26.76
CA MET A 171 5.37 -18.80 -25.64
C MET A 171 4.81 -20.09 -25.07
N LYS A 172 3.48 -20.18 -24.91
CA LYS A 172 2.81 -21.41 -24.46
C LYS A 172 3.10 -22.57 -25.41
N ASP A 173 2.96 -22.36 -26.72
CA ASP A 173 3.22 -23.39 -27.73
C ASP A 173 4.69 -23.85 -27.71
N ARG A 174 5.64 -22.94 -27.52
CA ARG A 174 7.07 -23.28 -27.36
C ARG A 174 7.31 -24.14 -26.12
N TYR A 175 6.74 -23.79 -24.98
CA TYR A 175 6.89 -24.60 -23.77
C TYR A 175 6.21 -25.96 -23.91
N GLU A 176 5.06 -26.03 -24.57
CA GLU A 176 4.37 -27.29 -24.82
C GLU A 176 5.17 -28.20 -25.76
N GLN A 177 5.80 -27.63 -26.80
CA GLN A 177 6.75 -28.34 -27.67
C GLN A 177 8.01 -28.78 -26.91
N GLU A 178 8.60 -27.93 -26.07
CA GLU A 178 9.79 -28.26 -25.27
C GLU A 178 9.51 -29.37 -24.26
N ILE A 179 8.37 -29.31 -23.55
CA ILE A 179 7.93 -30.37 -22.65
C ILE A 179 7.73 -31.68 -23.41
N SER A 180 7.11 -31.62 -24.60
CA SER A 180 6.90 -32.81 -25.44
C SER A 180 8.22 -33.39 -25.95
N ALA A 181 9.18 -32.55 -26.34
CA ALA A 181 10.51 -32.97 -26.77
C ALA A 181 11.30 -33.61 -25.61
N ILE A 182 11.27 -33.01 -24.42
CA ILE A 182 11.90 -33.55 -23.22
C ILE A 182 11.29 -34.90 -22.84
N ARG A 183 9.96 -35.04 -22.88
CA ARG A 183 9.29 -36.32 -22.65
C ARG A 183 9.71 -37.38 -23.67
N GLY A 184 9.71 -37.03 -24.96
CA GLY A 184 10.16 -37.92 -26.02
C GLY A 184 11.62 -38.35 -25.84
N GLN A 185 12.50 -37.44 -25.41
CA GLN A 185 13.90 -37.76 -25.10
C GLN A 185 14.01 -38.70 -23.91
N PHE A 186 13.28 -38.45 -22.81
CA PHE A 186 13.29 -39.35 -21.65
C PHE A 186 12.73 -40.74 -21.98
N GLU A 187 11.70 -40.83 -22.81
CA GLU A 187 11.18 -42.11 -23.28
C GLU A 187 12.20 -42.87 -24.13
N LEU A 188 12.94 -42.16 -25.00
CA LEU A 188 14.03 -42.73 -25.79
C LEU A 188 15.19 -43.20 -24.91
N ASP A 189 15.61 -42.39 -23.93
CA ASP A 189 16.68 -42.71 -22.98
C ASP A 189 16.28 -43.90 -22.09
N LEU A 190 15.02 -43.97 -21.67
CA LEU A 190 14.49 -45.11 -20.93
C LEU A 190 14.48 -46.39 -21.79
N ALA A 191 14.04 -46.30 -23.04
CA ALA A 191 14.00 -47.44 -23.96
C ALA A 191 15.41 -47.95 -24.29
N THR A 192 16.35 -47.03 -24.55
CA THR A 192 17.76 -47.39 -24.80
C THR A 192 18.41 -48.01 -23.57
N THR A 193 18.21 -47.43 -22.38
CA THR A 193 18.72 -47.98 -21.11
C THR A 193 18.13 -49.36 -20.81
N LYS A 194 16.82 -49.55 -21.03
CA LYS A 194 16.18 -50.87 -20.89
C LYS A 194 16.75 -51.89 -21.88
N SER A 195 17.00 -51.48 -23.12
CA SER A 195 17.60 -52.33 -24.16
C SER A 195 19.04 -52.73 -23.84
N THR A 196 19.86 -51.80 -23.33
CA THR A 196 21.25 -52.10 -22.92
C THR A 196 21.28 -53.02 -21.71
N HIS A 197 20.42 -52.80 -20.71
CA HIS A 197 20.29 -53.72 -19.58
C HIS A 197 19.82 -55.11 -19.99
N ALA A 198 18.83 -55.21 -20.88
CA ALA A 198 18.37 -56.50 -21.40
C ALA A 198 19.51 -57.26 -22.10
N LYS A 199 20.26 -56.60 -22.99
CA LYS A 199 21.44 -57.20 -23.65
C LYS A 199 22.51 -57.64 -22.66
N ALA A 200 22.75 -56.87 -21.59
CA ALA A 200 23.71 -57.23 -20.55
C ALA A 200 23.25 -58.46 -19.75
N LEU A 201 21.96 -58.55 -19.44
CA LEU A 201 21.37 -59.73 -18.79
C LEU A 201 21.47 -60.97 -19.68
N ASP A 202 21.15 -60.85 -20.96
CA ASP A 202 21.27 -61.96 -21.92
C ASP A 202 22.73 -62.44 -22.04
N ALA A 203 23.68 -61.50 -22.10
CA ALA A 203 25.11 -61.82 -22.12
C ALA A 203 25.53 -62.56 -20.84
N LYS A 204 25.09 -62.11 -19.66
CA LYS A 204 25.38 -62.79 -18.39
C LYS A 204 24.71 -64.15 -18.29
N ALA A 205 23.48 -64.30 -18.75
CA ALA A 205 22.78 -65.59 -18.81
C ALA A 205 23.53 -66.59 -19.72
N SER A 206 24.01 -66.13 -20.88
CA SER A 206 24.83 -66.97 -21.77
C SER A 206 26.17 -67.39 -21.14
N GLN A 207 26.80 -66.49 -20.38
CA GLN A 207 28.03 -66.78 -19.64
C GLN A 207 27.79 -67.81 -18.53
N ILE A 208 26.70 -67.65 -17.77
CA ILE A 208 26.28 -68.61 -16.73
C ILE A 208 26.07 -69.99 -17.35
N THR A 209 25.30 -70.08 -18.44
CA THR A 209 25.04 -71.35 -19.14
C THR A 209 26.34 -72.01 -19.61
N THR A 210 27.31 -71.21 -20.09
CA THR A 210 28.62 -71.71 -20.53
C THR A 210 29.44 -72.27 -19.36
N LEU A 211 29.45 -71.56 -18.22
CA LEU A 211 30.14 -71.99 -17.00
C LEU A 211 29.49 -73.23 -16.39
N GLU A 212 28.16 -73.31 -16.38
CA GLU A 212 27.40 -74.49 -15.93
C GLU A 212 27.72 -75.72 -16.78
N ASN A 213 27.78 -75.57 -18.11
CA ASN A 213 28.17 -76.65 -19.01
C ASN A 213 29.63 -77.11 -18.76
N SER A 214 30.55 -76.17 -18.53
CA SER A 214 31.94 -76.49 -18.20
C SER A 214 32.04 -77.24 -16.86
N LEU A 215 31.31 -76.80 -15.83
CA LEU A 215 31.27 -77.45 -14.53
C LEU A 215 30.70 -78.87 -14.63
N ASN A 216 29.64 -79.07 -15.42
CA ASN A 216 29.05 -80.37 -15.67
C ASN A 216 30.03 -81.31 -16.38
N ASN A 217 30.78 -80.81 -17.38
CA ASN A 217 31.82 -81.60 -18.06
C ASN A 217 32.93 -82.01 -17.09
N VAL A 218 33.48 -81.07 -16.31
CA VAL A 218 34.52 -81.37 -15.30
C VAL A 218 34.01 -82.37 -14.26
N THR A 219 32.75 -82.24 -13.83
CA THR A 219 32.12 -83.17 -12.89
C THR A 219 32.01 -84.57 -13.51
N ARG A 220 31.63 -84.67 -14.78
CA ARG A 220 31.56 -85.93 -15.52
C ARG A 220 32.94 -86.57 -15.66
N ASP A 221 33.97 -85.79 -16.03
CA ASP A 221 35.35 -86.28 -16.17
C ASP A 221 35.90 -86.75 -14.81
N LYS A 222 35.66 -85.99 -13.74
CA LYS A 222 36.03 -86.37 -12.37
C LYS A 222 35.43 -87.73 -11.99
N ASN A 223 34.14 -87.93 -12.27
CA ASN A 223 33.47 -89.20 -11.97
C ASN A 223 34.04 -90.34 -12.83
N ALA A 224 34.29 -90.11 -14.12
CA ALA A 224 34.90 -91.10 -15.00
C ALA A 224 36.31 -91.52 -14.54
N PHE A 225 37.14 -90.57 -14.10
CA PHE A 225 38.45 -90.87 -13.53
C PHE A 225 38.35 -91.60 -12.19
N PHE A 226 37.36 -91.28 -11.36
CA PHE A 226 37.12 -91.99 -10.12
C PHE A 226 36.73 -93.45 -10.37
N ASP A 227 35.83 -93.71 -11.33
CA ASP A 227 35.45 -95.06 -11.74
C ASP A 227 36.65 -95.84 -12.30
N GLN A 228 37.48 -95.19 -13.12
CA GLN A 228 38.71 -95.80 -13.65
C GLN A 228 39.70 -96.14 -12.53
N LEU A 229 39.86 -95.25 -11.55
CA LEU A 229 40.73 -95.48 -10.40
C LEU A 229 40.23 -96.67 -9.57
N GLN A 230 38.91 -96.76 -9.35
CA GLN A 230 38.30 -97.86 -8.62
C GLN A 230 38.48 -99.21 -9.33
N LEU A 231 38.34 -99.23 -10.66
CA LEU A 231 38.63 -100.42 -11.48
C LEU A 231 40.09 -100.84 -11.37
N ARG A 232 41.03 -99.89 -11.49
CA ARG A 232 42.46 -100.17 -11.35
C ARG A 232 42.83 -100.65 -9.95
N GLN A 233 42.21 -100.10 -8.92
CA GLN A 233 42.38 -100.56 -7.55
C GLN A 233 41.91 -102.02 -7.41
N ALA A 234 40.74 -102.36 -7.95
CA ALA A 234 40.23 -103.73 -7.94
C ALA A 234 41.12 -104.71 -8.75
N GLU A 235 41.66 -104.29 -9.89
CA GLU A 235 42.64 -105.08 -10.66
C GLU A 235 43.92 -105.35 -9.86
N VAL A 236 44.44 -104.34 -9.16
CA VAL A 236 45.64 -104.48 -8.31
C VAL A 236 45.37 -105.40 -7.13
N GLU A 237 44.25 -105.22 -6.42
CA GLU A 237 43.85 -106.09 -5.31
C GLU A 237 43.64 -107.54 -5.78
N SER A 238 43.03 -107.74 -6.95
CA SER A 238 42.89 -109.08 -7.55
C SER A 238 44.24 -109.69 -7.90
N ALA A 239 45.18 -108.92 -8.47
CA ALA A 239 46.52 -109.39 -8.81
C ALA A 239 47.33 -109.73 -7.55
N GLN A 240 47.20 -108.93 -6.49
CA GLN A 240 47.81 -109.19 -5.19
C GLN A 240 47.28 -110.47 -4.56
N ALA A 241 45.95 -110.66 -4.51
CA ALA A 241 45.34 -111.88 -3.99
C ALA A 241 45.79 -113.12 -4.78
N HIS A 242 45.91 -113.01 -6.11
CA HIS A 242 46.43 -114.10 -6.95
C HIS A 242 47.91 -114.39 -6.68
N LEU A 243 48.73 -113.35 -6.52
CA LEU A 243 50.15 -113.48 -6.17
C LEU A 243 50.32 -114.13 -4.79
N GLU A 244 49.54 -113.73 -3.80
CA GLU A 244 49.51 -114.35 -2.47
C GLU A 244 49.14 -115.83 -2.58
N SER A 245 48.12 -116.19 -3.38
CA SER A 245 47.76 -117.60 -3.63
C SER A 245 48.92 -118.39 -4.22
N LEU A 246 49.57 -117.87 -5.26
CA LEU A 246 50.73 -118.51 -5.89
C LEU A 246 51.92 -118.63 -4.93
N GLN A 247 52.11 -117.65 -4.04
CA GLN A 247 53.14 -117.73 -3.00
C GLN A 247 52.82 -118.86 -2.01
N HIS A 248 51.57 -119.00 -1.56
CA HIS A 248 51.15 -120.11 -0.70
C HIS A 248 51.37 -121.47 -1.39
N GLU A 249 50.95 -121.60 -2.65
CA GLU A 249 51.20 -122.82 -3.44
C GLU A 249 52.71 -123.11 -3.60
N ASN A 250 53.54 -122.09 -3.86
CA ASN A 250 54.99 -122.27 -3.95
C ASN A 250 55.57 -122.72 -2.60
N THR A 251 55.13 -122.16 -1.47
CA THR A 251 55.57 -122.61 -0.14
C THR A 251 55.17 -124.05 0.14
N GLU A 252 53.97 -124.47 -0.27
CA GLU A 252 53.50 -125.85 -0.18
C GLU A 252 54.34 -126.79 -1.07
N PHE A 253 54.61 -126.42 -2.32
CA PHE A 253 55.50 -127.22 -3.18
C PHE A 253 56.93 -127.29 -2.66
N GLN A 254 57.45 -126.22 -2.07
CA GLN A 254 58.75 -126.26 -1.40
C GLN A 254 58.73 -127.20 -0.20
N PHE A 255 57.65 -127.22 0.58
CA PHE A 255 57.47 -128.18 1.68
C PHE A 255 57.43 -129.62 1.17
N GLN A 256 56.62 -129.91 0.15
CA GLN A 256 56.55 -131.24 -0.49
C GLN A 256 57.89 -131.68 -1.10
N LEU A 257 58.63 -130.75 -1.72
CA LEU A 257 59.96 -131.03 -2.26
C LEU A 257 60.97 -131.33 -1.15
N ARG A 258 60.94 -130.58 -0.04
CA ARG A 258 61.76 -130.90 1.16
C ARG A 258 61.40 -132.26 1.71
N GLU A 259 60.11 -132.54 1.92
CA GLU A 259 59.65 -133.84 2.41
C GLU A 259 60.05 -135.00 1.47
N SER A 260 59.90 -134.83 0.15
CA SER A 260 60.34 -135.83 -0.82
C SER A 260 61.86 -135.99 -0.85
N ASN A 261 62.61 -134.89 -0.69
CA ASN A 261 64.06 -134.94 -0.59
C ASN A 261 64.50 -135.63 0.71
N ASP A 262 63.81 -135.39 1.82
CA ASP A 262 64.06 -136.06 3.09
C ASP A 262 63.74 -137.56 2.98
N ARG A 263 62.63 -137.93 2.34
CA ARG A 263 62.32 -139.34 2.01
C ARG A 263 63.38 -139.96 1.11
N LEU A 264 63.84 -139.24 0.07
CA LEU A 264 64.93 -139.70 -0.81
C LEU A 264 66.26 -139.79 -0.07
N ALA A 265 66.53 -138.88 0.88
CA ALA A 265 67.72 -138.90 1.72
C ALA A 265 67.68 -140.11 2.65
N LEU A 266 66.55 -140.38 3.30
CA LEU A 266 66.34 -141.60 4.09
C LEU A 266 66.50 -142.86 3.23
N LEU A 267 65.89 -142.92 2.04
CA LEU A 267 66.08 -144.06 1.11
C LEU A 267 67.53 -144.17 0.63
N LYS A 268 68.22 -143.04 0.43
CA LYS A 268 69.63 -143.02 0.06
C LYS A 268 70.51 -143.43 1.22
N GLU A 269 70.20 -143.04 2.45
CA GLU A 269 70.89 -143.47 3.67
C GLU A 269 70.66 -144.96 3.86
N GLU A 270 69.44 -145.47 3.72
CA GLU A 270 69.17 -146.92 3.69
C GLU A 270 69.94 -147.61 2.55
N TYR A 271 69.91 -147.07 1.34
CA TYR A 271 70.68 -147.60 0.22
C TYR A 271 72.18 -147.50 0.44
N GLN A 272 72.68 -146.44 1.09
CA GLN A 272 74.08 -146.25 1.44
C GLN A 272 74.46 -146.99 2.71
N GLU A 273 73.53 -147.42 3.54
CA GLU A 273 73.75 -148.29 4.68
C GLU A 273 73.76 -149.73 4.20
N LEU A 274 72.96 -150.06 3.17
CA LEU A 274 73.11 -151.27 2.35
C LEU A 274 74.41 -151.22 1.53
N LEU A 275 74.73 -150.06 0.95
CA LEU A 275 75.95 -149.87 0.19
C LEU A 275 77.13 -149.81 1.13
N ARG A 276 77.07 -149.23 2.33
CA ARG A 276 78.11 -149.27 3.37
C ARG A 276 78.14 -150.65 4.01
N GLU A 277 77.07 -151.40 4.13
CA GLU A 277 77.17 -152.86 4.36
C GLU A 277 77.99 -153.51 3.23
N HIS A 278 77.85 -153.02 2.00
CA HIS A 278 78.59 -153.45 0.81
C HIS A 278 79.95 -152.73 0.58
N ASP A 279 80.26 -151.63 1.27
CA ASP A 279 81.31 -150.64 0.91
C ASP A 279 82.06 -150.12 2.16
N THR A 280 81.59 -150.42 3.37
CA THR A 280 82.49 -150.81 4.48
C THR A 280 83.16 -152.17 4.18
N ARG A 281 82.76 -152.83 3.08
CA ARG A 281 83.59 -153.76 2.31
C ARG A 281 84.48 -153.11 1.22
N SER A 282 84.37 -151.81 0.87
CA SER A 282 85.12 -151.20 -0.25
C SER A 282 85.22 -149.64 -0.33
N ARG A 283 85.41 -148.93 0.79
CA ARG A 283 86.20 -147.67 0.94
C ARG A 283 85.65 -146.34 0.33
N ASP A 284 85.41 -145.35 1.20
CA ASP A 284 85.24 -143.90 0.92
C ASP A 284 86.54 -143.22 0.38
N PRO A 285 86.43 -142.10 -0.37
CA PRO A 285 87.15 -140.89 0.07
C PRO A 285 86.46 -139.53 -0.20
N VAL A 286 86.91 -138.55 0.61
CA VAL A 286 86.48 -137.15 0.83
C VAL A 286 86.99 -136.16 -0.24
N PRO A 287 86.29 -135.05 -0.55
CA PRO A 287 86.67 -134.08 -1.58
C PRO A 287 87.79 -133.09 -1.17
N SER A 288 88.45 -132.53 -2.20
CA SER A 288 89.71 -131.75 -2.15
C SER A 288 89.51 -130.24 -1.98
N ALA A 289 90.53 -129.58 -1.42
CA ALA A 289 90.56 -128.16 -1.06
C ALA A 289 90.37 -127.15 -2.21
N ASP A 290 90.66 -127.52 -3.47
CA ASP A 290 90.50 -126.63 -4.63
C ASP A 290 89.03 -126.32 -4.96
N GLU A 291 88.12 -127.24 -4.63
CA GLU A 291 86.68 -127.06 -4.86
C GLU A 291 86.10 -126.05 -3.85
N ILE A 292 86.62 -126.05 -2.62
CA ILE A 292 86.27 -125.07 -1.59
C ILE A 292 86.71 -123.66 -2.01
N ALA A 293 87.90 -123.49 -2.56
CA ALA A 293 88.41 -122.18 -2.99
C ALA A 293 87.58 -121.56 -4.14
N ARG A 294 87.14 -122.37 -5.12
CA ARG A 294 86.26 -121.88 -6.19
C ARG A 294 84.89 -121.46 -5.68
N MET A 295 84.32 -122.20 -4.72
CA MET A 295 83.03 -121.83 -4.12
C MET A 295 83.10 -120.50 -3.38
N VAL A 296 84.20 -120.23 -2.67
CA VAL A 296 84.41 -118.96 -1.96
C VAL A 296 84.50 -117.78 -2.95
N SER A 297 85.33 -117.88 -3.99
CA SER A 297 85.48 -116.81 -4.98
C SER A 297 84.17 -116.53 -5.76
N ALA A 298 83.42 -117.58 -6.10
CA ALA A 298 82.10 -117.42 -6.73
C ALA A 298 81.06 -116.77 -5.78
N ALA A 299 81.17 -117.01 -4.48
CA ALA A 299 80.33 -116.35 -3.48
C ALA A 299 80.71 -114.86 -3.34
N GLU A 300 82.00 -114.54 -3.26
CA GLU A 300 82.50 -113.15 -3.17
C GLU A 300 82.06 -112.30 -4.37
N ALA A 301 82.22 -112.79 -5.59
CA ALA A 301 81.78 -112.08 -6.80
C ALA A 301 80.26 -111.83 -6.82
N LYS A 302 79.46 -112.81 -6.37
CA LYS A 302 78.00 -112.63 -6.24
C LYS A 302 77.65 -111.56 -5.22
N TYR A 303 78.35 -111.51 -4.09
CA TYR A 303 78.10 -110.49 -3.07
C TYR A 303 78.59 -109.11 -3.50
N GLU A 304 79.69 -109.01 -4.27
CA GLU A 304 80.18 -107.74 -4.79
C GLU A 304 79.19 -107.12 -5.79
N VAL A 305 78.62 -107.91 -6.70
CA VAL A 305 77.56 -107.44 -7.62
C VAL A 305 76.33 -106.97 -6.85
N LYS A 306 75.86 -107.75 -5.86
CA LYS A 306 74.74 -107.35 -5.00
C LYS A 306 75.03 -106.05 -4.23
N LEU A 307 76.24 -105.88 -3.74
CA LEU A 307 76.65 -104.69 -2.98
C LEU A 307 76.72 -103.47 -3.92
N ALA A 308 77.22 -103.63 -5.14
CA ALA A 308 77.22 -102.57 -6.15
C ALA A 308 75.80 -102.17 -6.59
N GLU A 309 74.89 -103.15 -6.75
CA GLU A 309 73.48 -102.91 -7.05
C GLU A 309 72.78 -102.17 -5.90
N MET A 310 72.97 -102.63 -4.65
CA MET A 310 72.42 -101.95 -3.46
C MET A 310 72.92 -100.51 -3.33
N LYS A 311 74.22 -100.25 -3.58
CA LYS A 311 74.76 -98.89 -3.61
C LYS A 311 74.12 -98.02 -4.69
N ARG A 312 73.86 -98.58 -5.88
CA ARG A 312 73.16 -97.87 -6.96
C ARG A 312 71.73 -97.54 -6.56
N ASN A 313 71.02 -98.50 -5.96
CA ASN A 313 69.64 -98.32 -5.50
C ASN A 313 69.56 -97.24 -4.41
N ILE A 314 70.50 -97.23 -3.46
CA ILE A 314 70.59 -96.17 -2.43
C ILE A 314 70.78 -94.79 -3.09
N ALA A 315 71.69 -94.65 -4.05
CA ALA A 315 71.92 -93.37 -4.73
C ALA A 315 70.69 -92.88 -5.52
N ILE A 316 69.94 -93.79 -6.15
CA ILE A 316 68.69 -93.46 -6.84
C ILE A 316 67.63 -92.98 -5.84
N LEU A 317 67.43 -93.74 -4.74
CA LEU A 317 66.46 -93.38 -3.70
C LEU A 317 66.81 -92.05 -3.02
N GLU A 318 68.09 -91.78 -2.77
CA GLU A 318 68.53 -90.48 -2.24
C GLU A 318 68.22 -89.35 -3.21
N LYS A 319 68.47 -89.53 -4.51
CA LYS A 319 68.12 -88.54 -5.53
C LYS A 319 66.61 -88.31 -5.59
N GLU A 320 65.81 -89.37 -5.63
CA GLU A 320 64.34 -89.27 -5.62
C GLU A 320 63.83 -88.57 -4.35
N ARG A 321 64.45 -88.81 -3.20
CA ARG A 321 64.16 -88.09 -1.95
C ARG A 321 64.45 -86.60 -2.08
N TYR A 322 65.61 -86.23 -2.61
CA TYR A 322 65.97 -84.81 -2.83
C TYR A 322 65.01 -84.12 -3.82
N ASP A 323 64.68 -84.78 -4.93
CA ASP A 323 63.77 -84.25 -5.94
C ASP A 323 62.35 -84.07 -5.35
N ALA A 324 61.87 -85.04 -4.56
CA ALA A 324 60.59 -84.96 -3.86
C ALA A 324 60.60 -83.83 -2.79
N GLU A 325 61.64 -83.72 -1.97
CA GLU A 325 61.79 -82.64 -0.99
C GLU A 325 61.80 -81.25 -1.67
N ALA A 326 62.45 -81.12 -2.83
CA ALA A 326 62.47 -79.89 -3.61
C ALA A 326 61.09 -79.56 -4.22
N ASP A 327 60.37 -80.55 -4.74
CA ASP A 327 59.00 -80.40 -5.23
C ASP A 327 58.04 -79.98 -4.12
N TRP A 328 58.12 -80.62 -2.95
CA TRP A 328 57.33 -80.25 -1.77
C TRP A 328 57.64 -78.84 -1.29
N SER A 329 58.92 -78.46 -1.28
CA SER A 329 59.34 -77.10 -0.92
C SER A 329 58.79 -76.04 -1.90
N ARG A 330 58.75 -76.34 -3.20
CA ARG A 330 58.15 -75.47 -4.22
C ARG A 330 56.64 -75.36 -4.03
N LYS A 331 55.94 -76.49 -3.88
CA LYS A 331 54.48 -76.51 -3.62
C LYS A 331 54.11 -75.75 -2.35
N LEU A 332 54.89 -75.89 -1.28
CA LEU A 332 54.65 -75.18 -0.03
C LEU A 332 54.80 -73.66 -0.19
N LYS A 333 55.82 -73.20 -0.91
CA LYS A 333 56.01 -71.77 -1.22
C LYS A 333 54.88 -71.20 -2.06
N GLU A 334 54.40 -71.96 -3.05
CA GLU A 334 53.26 -71.58 -3.87
C GLU A 334 51.99 -71.49 -3.02
N LYS A 335 51.71 -72.47 -2.16
CA LYS A 335 50.57 -72.41 -1.23
C LYS A 335 50.66 -71.28 -0.23
N MET A 336 51.86 -70.96 0.26
CA MET A 336 52.05 -69.80 1.13
C MET A 336 51.75 -68.50 0.39
N LYS A 337 52.17 -68.37 -0.88
CA LYS A 337 51.84 -67.23 -1.72
C LYS A 337 50.33 -67.14 -2.00
N ASP A 338 49.67 -68.24 -2.35
CA ASP A 338 48.22 -68.30 -2.57
C ASP A 338 47.46 -67.85 -1.31
N LEU A 339 47.91 -68.28 -0.12
CA LEU A 339 47.33 -67.85 1.16
C LEU A 339 47.53 -66.36 1.42
N GLU A 340 48.70 -65.81 1.10
CA GLU A 340 48.95 -64.36 1.21
C GLU A 340 48.09 -63.55 0.25
N ASP A 341 47.95 -64.00 -0.99
CA ASP A 341 47.11 -63.35 -2.01
C ASP A 341 45.63 -63.41 -1.61
N LEU A 342 45.16 -64.55 -1.10
CA LEU A 342 43.79 -64.68 -0.58
C LEU A 342 43.58 -63.80 0.66
N LYS A 343 44.55 -63.71 1.57
CA LYS A 343 44.49 -62.82 2.73
C LYS A 343 44.43 -61.34 2.31
N ARG A 344 45.19 -60.93 1.29
CA ARG A 344 45.11 -59.58 0.72
C ARG A 344 43.76 -59.32 0.06
N ALA A 345 43.23 -60.26 -0.71
CA ALA A 345 41.93 -60.16 -1.34
C ALA A 345 40.82 -59.99 -0.29
N VAL A 346 40.80 -60.85 0.74
CA VAL A 346 39.85 -60.76 1.86
C VAL A 346 39.98 -59.42 2.58
N GLY A 347 41.21 -59.00 2.91
CA GLY A 347 41.43 -57.70 3.56
C GLY A 347 41.04 -56.49 2.70
N SER A 348 41.11 -56.60 1.38
CA SER A 348 40.61 -55.56 0.48
C SER A 348 39.08 -55.55 0.42
N ALA A 349 38.45 -56.74 0.37
CA ALA A 349 37.00 -56.88 0.35
C ALA A 349 36.35 -56.39 1.65
N THR A 350 36.99 -56.60 2.81
CA THR A 350 36.50 -56.04 4.08
C THR A 350 36.57 -54.52 4.09
N ARG A 351 37.66 -53.93 3.58
CA ARG A 351 37.79 -52.46 3.50
C ARG A 351 36.79 -51.83 2.52
N THR A 352 36.54 -52.47 1.37
CA THR A 352 35.52 -51.98 0.44
C THR A 352 34.13 -52.07 1.05
N ARG A 353 33.83 -53.16 1.76
CA ARG A 353 32.58 -53.31 2.50
C ARG A 353 32.41 -52.25 3.60
N GLU A 354 33.46 -51.99 4.38
CA GLU A 354 33.44 -50.90 5.38
C GLU A 354 33.22 -49.53 4.72
N ALA A 355 33.84 -49.27 3.56
CA ALA A 355 33.62 -48.04 2.81
C ALA A 355 32.17 -47.92 2.30
N GLU A 356 31.59 -49.00 1.80
CA GLU A 356 30.19 -49.06 1.37
C GLU A 356 29.23 -48.85 2.56
N GLU A 357 29.46 -49.52 3.69
CA GLU A 357 28.68 -49.36 4.92
C GLU A 357 28.73 -47.91 5.42
N ASN A 358 29.88 -47.24 5.35
CA ASN A 358 30.02 -45.82 5.69
C ASN A 358 29.24 -44.90 4.73
N VAL A 359 29.24 -45.21 3.43
CA VAL A 359 28.45 -44.45 2.44
C VAL A 359 26.96 -44.64 2.70
N VAL A 360 26.50 -45.87 2.96
CA VAL A 360 25.11 -46.16 3.31
C VAL A 360 24.71 -45.41 4.58
N ALA A 361 25.51 -45.47 5.65
CA ALA A 361 25.24 -44.74 6.88
C ALA A 361 25.15 -43.22 6.67
N ARG A 362 25.98 -42.65 5.79
CA ARG A 362 25.89 -41.23 5.42
C ARG A 362 24.61 -40.90 4.68
N LEU A 363 24.22 -41.74 3.70
CA LEU A 363 22.98 -41.56 2.94
C LEU A 363 21.75 -41.71 3.83
N GLU A 364 21.75 -42.64 4.80
CA GLU A 364 20.68 -42.78 5.79
C GLU A 364 20.57 -41.53 6.67
N ALA A 365 21.70 -40.97 7.13
CA ALA A 365 21.70 -39.73 7.90
C ALA A 365 21.18 -38.53 7.08
N GLU A 366 21.61 -38.40 5.82
CA GLU A 366 21.12 -37.38 4.88
C GLU A 366 19.61 -37.53 4.62
N LEU A 367 19.12 -38.76 4.47
CA LEU A 367 17.71 -39.07 4.30
C LEU A 367 16.88 -38.65 5.53
N VAL A 368 17.34 -39.00 6.74
CA VAL A 368 16.68 -38.60 7.99
C VAL A 368 16.61 -37.08 8.11
N GLN A 369 17.72 -36.39 7.81
CA GLN A 369 17.76 -34.93 7.83
C GLN A 369 16.79 -34.32 6.81
N ALA A 370 16.74 -34.87 5.59
CA ALA A 370 15.81 -34.44 4.56
C ALA A 370 14.34 -34.63 5.00
N MET A 371 14.01 -35.77 5.59
CA MET A 371 12.66 -36.04 6.12
C MET A 371 12.28 -35.05 7.24
N GLU A 372 13.21 -34.73 8.14
CA GLU A 372 12.96 -33.77 9.22
C GLU A 372 12.75 -32.35 8.68
N THR A 373 13.54 -31.93 7.68
CA THR A 373 13.32 -30.64 7.01
C THR A 373 11.98 -30.59 6.27
N SER A 374 11.58 -31.67 5.58
CA SER A 374 10.27 -31.77 4.93
C SER A 374 9.14 -31.65 5.93
N LYS A 375 9.23 -32.35 7.08
CA LYS A 375 8.23 -32.28 8.14
C LYS A 375 8.13 -30.88 8.76
N ASN A 376 9.26 -30.19 8.93
CA ASN A 376 9.27 -28.81 9.41
C ASN A 376 8.63 -27.85 8.40
N LEU A 377 8.90 -28.03 7.10
CA LEU A 377 8.28 -27.24 6.04
C LEU A 377 6.77 -27.51 5.94
N GLU A 378 6.33 -28.76 6.06
CA GLU A 378 4.90 -29.11 6.12
C GLU A 378 4.21 -28.45 7.30
N ARG A 379 4.85 -28.46 8.47
CA ARG A 379 4.33 -27.77 9.66
C ARG A 379 4.21 -26.25 9.40
N GLN A 380 5.23 -25.61 8.85
CA GLN A 380 5.18 -24.19 8.49
C GLN A 380 4.09 -23.89 7.45
N ALA A 381 3.94 -24.76 6.45
CA ALA A 381 2.88 -24.65 5.46
C ALA A 381 1.48 -24.78 6.07
N SER A 382 1.32 -25.59 7.13
CA SER A 382 0.06 -25.71 7.87
C SER A 382 -0.26 -24.48 8.75
N GLU A 383 0.75 -23.70 9.13
CA GLU A 383 0.57 -22.47 9.92
C GLU A 383 0.16 -21.26 9.04
N LEU A 384 0.51 -21.25 7.75
CA LEU A 384 0.19 -20.16 6.82
C LEU A 384 -1.32 -19.89 6.64
N PRO A 385 -2.21 -20.89 6.52
CA PRO A 385 -3.66 -20.67 6.48
C PRO A 385 -4.19 -19.95 7.72
N HIS A 386 -3.67 -20.30 8.90
CA HIS A 386 -4.09 -19.67 10.15
C HIS A 386 -3.65 -18.21 10.23
N LEU A 387 -2.41 -17.91 9.84
CA LEU A 387 -1.92 -16.53 9.72
C LEU A 387 -2.72 -15.74 8.69
N ARG A 388 -3.07 -16.35 7.55
CA ARG A 388 -3.92 -15.72 6.52
C ARG A 388 -5.31 -15.39 7.07
N GLU A 389 -5.90 -16.28 7.85
CA GLU A 389 -7.20 -16.07 8.48
C GLU A 389 -7.14 -14.95 9.53
N GLN A 390 -6.07 -14.90 10.35
CA GLN A 390 -5.82 -13.79 11.27
C GLN A 390 -5.66 -12.44 10.54
N ILE A 391 -4.94 -12.41 9.41
CA ILE A 391 -4.81 -11.20 8.58
C ILE A 391 -6.18 -10.79 8.02
N HIS A 392 -6.99 -11.73 7.54
CA HIS A 392 -8.33 -11.43 7.04
C HIS A 392 -9.26 -10.89 8.13
N GLU A 393 -9.17 -11.42 9.35
CA GLU A 393 -9.95 -10.93 10.49
C GLU A 393 -9.53 -9.51 10.89
N LEU A 394 -8.22 -9.24 10.96
CA LEU A 394 -7.68 -7.90 11.22
C LEU A 394 -8.09 -6.91 10.12
N GLN A 395 -8.07 -7.32 8.85
CA GLN A 395 -8.55 -6.49 7.74
C GLN A 395 -10.05 -6.21 7.83
N ARG A 396 -10.87 -7.19 8.23
CA ARG A 396 -12.31 -7.00 8.44
C ARG A 396 -12.56 -6.04 9.60
N SER A 397 -11.92 -6.26 10.75
CA SER A 397 -12.01 -5.35 11.89
C SER A 397 -11.56 -3.94 11.55
N GLY A 398 -10.50 -3.78 10.74
CA GLY A 398 -10.04 -2.47 10.29
C GLY A 398 -11.06 -1.76 9.39
N LYS A 399 -11.69 -2.49 8.46
CA LYS A 399 -12.77 -1.95 7.62
C LYS A 399 -13.99 -1.54 8.43
N ASP A 400 -14.36 -2.35 9.42
CA ASP A 400 -15.50 -2.05 10.29
C ASP A 400 -15.24 -0.77 11.11
N GLN A 401 -14.01 -0.60 11.62
CA GLN A 401 -13.59 0.63 12.30
C GLN A 401 -13.58 1.84 11.35
N GLU A 402 -13.10 1.68 10.12
CA GLU A 402 -13.11 2.73 9.10
C GLU A 402 -14.55 3.18 8.77
N GLN A 403 -15.47 2.23 8.64
CA GLN A 403 -16.89 2.52 8.46
C GLN A 403 -17.49 3.24 9.67
N GLU A 404 -17.17 2.80 10.89
CA GLU A 404 -17.65 3.47 12.11
C GLU A 404 -17.16 4.91 12.20
N ILE A 405 -15.88 5.15 11.89
CA ILE A 405 -15.29 6.50 11.85
C ILE A 405 -15.96 7.33 10.74
N SER A 406 -16.18 6.77 9.55
CA SER A 406 -16.86 7.43 8.45
C SER A 406 -18.28 7.89 8.83
N VAL A 407 -19.04 7.02 9.50
CA VAL A 407 -20.37 7.36 10.03
C VAL A 407 -20.28 8.48 11.07
N LYS A 408 -19.31 8.44 12.00
CA LYS A 408 -19.09 9.51 12.98
C LYS A 408 -18.76 10.84 12.30
N ILE A 409 -17.92 10.84 11.26
CA ILE A 409 -17.60 12.03 10.47
C ILE A 409 -18.88 12.60 9.83
N MET A 410 -19.68 11.77 9.17
CA MET A 410 -20.95 12.22 8.57
C MET A 410 -21.90 12.85 9.59
N VAL A 411 -22.01 12.25 10.80
CA VAL A 411 -22.85 12.79 11.87
C VAL A 411 -22.32 14.15 12.35
N LEU A 412 -21.01 14.29 12.54
CA LEU A 412 -20.39 15.55 12.95
C LEU A 412 -20.54 16.64 11.87
N GLU A 413 -20.35 16.30 10.60
CA GLU A 413 -20.57 17.21 9.47
C GLU A 413 -22.02 17.72 9.45
N LYS A 414 -22.99 16.82 9.64
CA LYS A 414 -24.41 17.18 9.75
C LYS A 414 -24.66 18.12 10.93
N GLN A 415 -24.10 17.84 12.10
CA GLN A 415 -24.23 18.72 13.28
C GLN A 415 -23.60 20.10 13.06
N ILE A 416 -22.46 20.17 12.36
CA ILE A 416 -21.83 21.44 11.98
C ILE A 416 -22.76 22.24 11.05
N GLU A 417 -23.35 21.59 10.05
CA GLU A 417 -24.26 22.25 9.11
C GLU A 417 -25.54 22.76 9.79
N GLU A 418 -26.13 21.94 10.68
CA GLU A 418 -27.27 22.35 11.52
C GLU A 418 -26.91 23.51 12.47
N SER A 419 -25.68 23.54 13.00
CA SER A 419 -25.18 24.63 13.84
C SER A 419 -25.00 25.92 13.03
N LYS A 420 -24.41 25.85 11.83
CA LYS A 420 -24.28 26.99 10.91
C LYS A 420 -25.64 27.54 10.49
N ALA A 421 -26.61 26.67 10.20
CA ALA A 421 -27.97 27.07 9.86
C ALA A 421 -28.64 27.81 11.04
N ARG A 422 -28.51 27.29 12.27
CA ARG A 422 -28.98 27.97 13.49
C ARG A 422 -28.28 29.31 13.72
N GLU A 423 -26.97 29.38 13.51
CA GLU A 423 -26.20 30.62 13.62
C GLU A 423 -26.68 31.67 12.61
N MET A 424 -26.91 31.26 11.35
CA MET A 424 -27.42 32.13 10.30
C MET A 424 -28.82 32.65 10.64
N GLN A 425 -29.71 31.78 11.13
CA GLN A 425 -31.04 32.15 11.60
C GLN A 425 -30.99 33.13 12.77
N LEU A 426 -30.10 32.89 13.75
CA LEU A 426 -29.89 33.80 14.88
C LEU A 426 -29.36 35.16 14.41
N LYS A 427 -28.37 35.20 13.52
CA LYS A 427 -27.86 36.45 12.90
C LYS A 427 -28.96 37.22 12.20
N GLN A 428 -29.83 36.53 11.45
CA GLN A 428 -30.96 37.15 10.77
C GLN A 428 -31.98 37.70 11.76
N SER A 429 -32.34 36.95 12.81
CA SER A 429 -33.22 37.45 13.89
C SER A 429 -32.63 38.67 14.61
N ASN A 430 -31.32 38.66 14.89
CA ASN A 430 -30.63 39.75 15.56
C ASN A 430 -30.60 41.01 14.68
N LYS A 431 -30.45 40.84 13.35
CA LYS A 431 -30.59 41.93 12.39
C LYS A 431 -31.99 42.53 12.42
N THR A 432 -33.04 41.69 12.39
CA THR A 432 -34.43 42.14 12.51
C THR A 432 -34.67 42.90 13.81
N LEU A 433 -34.21 42.36 14.95
CA LEU A 433 -34.32 43.02 16.26
C LEU A 433 -33.58 44.35 16.31
N ARG A 434 -32.39 44.47 15.68
CA ARG A 434 -31.68 45.75 15.57
C ARG A 434 -32.44 46.76 14.72
N ASP A 435 -33.07 46.32 13.63
CA ASP A 435 -33.86 47.19 12.76
C ASP A 435 -35.18 47.61 13.44
N GLU A 436 -35.81 46.71 14.21
CA GLU A 436 -36.94 47.03 15.08
C GLU A 436 -36.54 47.97 16.22
N LEU A 437 -35.39 47.74 16.86
CA LEU A 437 -34.87 48.64 17.89
C LEU A 437 -34.58 50.03 17.33
N ARG A 438 -34.00 50.14 16.13
CA ARG A 438 -33.84 51.43 15.43
C ARG A 438 -35.18 52.08 15.12
N LYS A 439 -36.19 51.31 14.70
CA LYS A 439 -37.55 51.82 14.48
C LYS A 439 -38.18 52.33 15.77
N VAL A 440 -38.10 51.54 16.85
CA VAL A 440 -38.60 51.93 18.18
C VAL A 440 -37.85 53.16 18.70
N GLN A 441 -36.52 53.18 18.61
CA GLN A 441 -35.70 54.36 18.97
C GLN A 441 -36.05 55.57 18.12
N SER A 442 -36.28 55.41 16.80
CA SER A 442 -36.71 56.52 15.95
C SER A 442 -38.11 57.01 16.30
N SER A 443 -39.03 56.11 16.68
CA SER A 443 -40.37 56.46 17.14
C SER A 443 -40.37 57.08 18.54
N ALA A 444 -39.48 56.62 19.43
CA ALA A 444 -39.26 57.17 20.75
C ALA A 444 -38.58 58.53 20.66
N ALA A 445 -37.59 58.72 19.77
CA ALA A 445 -36.99 60.01 19.47
C ALA A 445 -38.00 60.99 18.82
N LEU A 446 -38.96 60.48 18.05
CA LEU A 446 -40.08 61.29 17.52
C LEU A 446 -41.05 61.72 18.65
N LEU A 447 -41.29 60.85 19.63
CA LEU A 447 -42.11 61.12 20.82
C LEU A 447 -41.38 61.97 21.87
N GLU A 448 -40.06 61.89 21.96
CA GLU A 448 -39.20 62.67 22.84
C GLU A 448 -38.99 64.10 22.31
N ARG A 449 -39.06 64.30 20.98
CA ARG A 449 -39.12 65.64 20.36
C ARG A 449 -40.42 66.40 20.63
N GLN A 450 -41.42 65.77 21.27
CA GLN A 450 -42.69 66.37 21.68
C GLN A 450 -42.87 66.49 23.21
N ARG A 451 -41.88 66.16 24.05
CA ARG A 451 -41.99 66.35 25.52
C ARG A 451 -40.88 67.26 26.05
N ASN A 452 -41.31 68.21 26.90
CA ASN A 452 -40.48 69.19 27.58
C ASN A 452 -39.32 68.55 28.38
N PRO A 453 -38.18 69.24 28.53
CA PRO A 453 -37.05 68.75 29.29
C PRO A 453 -37.37 68.91 30.78
N GLY A 454 -37.55 67.80 31.47
CA GLY A 454 -37.70 67.88 32.92
C GLY A 454 -38.33 66.65 33.57
N VAL A 455 -37.54 66.09 34.47
CA VAL A 455 -37.98 65.48 35.74
C VAL A 455 -38.42 64.01 35.70
N GLY A 456 -37.62 63.18 36.37
CA GLY A 456 -38.14 62.15 37.29
C GLY A 456 -37.48 60.78 37.16
N TYR A 457 -36.37 60.50 37.86
CA TYR A 457 -36.32 59.94 39.23
C TYR A 457 -36.77 58.48 39.35
N TRP A 458 -35.81 57.58 39.63
CA TRP A 458 -35.79 56.54 40.68
C TRP A 458 -34.34 56.00 40.75
N THR A 459 -33.40 56.52 41.55
CA THR A 459 -33.11 56.33 42.99
C THR A 459 -32.97 54.89 43.52
N THR A 460 -31.71 54.50 43.75
CA THR A 460 -31.07 54.17 45.06
C THR A 460 -31.30 52.80 45.74
N ARG A 461 -30.20 52.06 45.99
CA ARG A 461 -29.51 51.78 47.29
C ARG A 461 -28.69 50.47 47.16
N VAL A 462 -27.35 50.51 47.15
CA VAL A 462 -26.36 50.75 48.23
C VAL A 462 -26.10 49.52 49.10
N GLY A 463 -24.83 49.11 49.08
CA GLY A 463 -24.07 48.65 50.24
C GLY A 463 -23.61 47.20 50.14
N ASP A 464 -22.38 46.82 50.45
CA ASP A 464 -21.08 47.44 50.73
C ASP A 464 -20.15 46.23 51.01
N GLY A 465 -18.84 46.35 50.84
CA GLY A 465 -17.92 45.30 51.29
C GLY A 465 -16.70 45.09 50.43
N SER A 466 -15.92 46.16 50.32
CA SER A 466 -14.56 46.26 49.80
C SER A 466 -13.55 45.30 50.46
N GLY A 467 -12.51 44.94 49.69
CA GLY A 467 -11.33 44.24 50.22
C GLY A 467 -10.35 43.78 49.13
N ALA A 468 -9.72 44.72 48.43
CA ALA A 468 -8.44 44.52 47.72
C ALA A 468 -7.29 44.33 48.77
N PRO A 469 -6.04 43.89 48.45
CA PRO A 469 -5.33 44.12 47.17
C PRO A 469 -4.35 43.03 46.67
N GLU A 470 -3.91 43.25 45.42
CA GLU A 470 -2.61 42.98 44.76
C GLU A 470 -1.80 41.66 44.97
N SER A 471 -1.55 41.00 43.81
CA SER A 471 -0.35 40.26 43.28
C SER A 471 0.91 40.13 44.17
N PRO A 472 1.85 39.14 43.99
CA PRO A 472 2.17 38.41 42.75
C PRO A 472 2.77 36.96 42.85
N ARG A 473 3.03 36.35 41.68
CA ARG A 473 4.10 35.37 41.35
C ARG A 473 4.06 33.92 41.89
N MET A 474 4.11 32.99 40.92
CA MET A 474 4.61 31.59 40.92
C MET A 474 5.92 31.37 41.73
N PRO A 475 6.48 30.13 41.84
CA PRO A 475 5.91 28.77 41.95
C PRO A 475 6.58 27.98 43.12
N ALA A 476 6.16 26.73 43.42
CA ALA A 476 7.06 25.62 43.79
C ALA A 476 6.31 24.34 44.18
N SER A 477 6.63 23.27 43.45
CA SER A 477 7.11 21.98 43.93
C SER A 477 6.46 21.30 45.16
N SER A 478 5.92 20.12 44.89
CA SER A 478 5.73 18.96 45.79
C SER A 478 7.04 18.60 46.57
N PRO A 479 7.04 17.77 47.64
CA PRO A 479 6.65 16.36 47.52
C PRO A 479 6.08 15.63 48.77
N ALA A 480 5.55 14.44 48.47
CA ALA A 480 5.73 13.15 49.16
C ALA A 480 5.00 12.80 50.48
N LEU A 481 4.18 11.73 50.35
CA LEU A 481 4.00 10.54 51.23
C LEU A 481 3.34 10.80 52.61
N GLU A 482 2.32 10.06 53.07
CA GLU A 482 2.18 8.61 53.20
C GLU A 482 0.69 8.15 53.21
N SER A 483 0.47 6.92 52.76
CA SER A 483 -0.77 6.11 52.78
C SER A 483 -1.00 5.48 54.18
N PRO A 484 -2.20 4.97 54.59
CA PRO A 484 -2.90 3.89 53.87
C PRO A 484 -4.44 3.74 54.01
N SER A 485 -4.96 2.80 53.20
CA SER A 485 -5.98 1.77 53.54
C SER A 485 -7.44 1.92 53.04
N ARG A 486 -7.73 1.10 52.00
CA ARG A 486 -8.93 0.25 51.75
C ARG A 486 -10.25 0.98 51.36
N VAL A 487 -11.10 0.53 50.42
CA VAL A 487 -11.46 -0.83 49.96
C VAL A 487 -12.10 -0.78 48.54
N SER A 488 -11.98 -1.92 47.85
CA SER A 488 -12.92 -2.50 46.85
C SER A 488 -12.81 -2.14 45.35
N SER A 489 -12.31 -3.16 44.63
CA SER A 489 -12.34 -3.40 43.18
C SER A 489 -13.76 -3.83 42.68
N PRO A 490 -14.03 -3.98 41.36
CA PRO A 490 -13.36 -4.93 40.47
C PRO A 490 -12.88 -4.37 39.12
N ALA A 491 -11.60 -4.65 38.87
CA ALA A 491 -10.91 -5.16 37.68
C ALA A 491 -11.18 -4.69 36.22
N PRO A 492 -10.12 -4.76 35.39
CA PRO A 492 -9.94 -3.97 34.16
C PRO A 492 -9.79 -4.85 32.90
N SER A 493 -9.62 -4.23 31.72
CA SER A 493 -8.69 -4.73 30.70
C SER A 493 -8.35 -3.66 29.66
N THR A 494 -7.08 -3.69 29.26
CA THR A 494 -6.43 -2.95 28.16
C THR A 494 -5.99 -1.52 28.45
N ALA A 495 -4.96 -1.42 29.29
CA ALA A 495 -4.02 -0.30 29.28
C ALA A 495 -2.85 -0.64 28.34
N THR A 496 -2.64 0.24 27.38
CA THR A 496 -1.42 0.49 26.63
C THR A 496 -0.30 1.01 27.53
N SER A 497 0.94 0.70 27.11
CA SER A 497 2.19 1.46 27.28
C SER A 497 2.69 1.75 28.70
N THR A 498 3.67 0.95 29.15
CA THR A 498 4.91 1.38 29.84
C THR A 498 5.85 0.18 30.06
N LYS A 499 6.72 -0.12 29.09
CA LYS A 499 7.94 -0.93 29.26
C LYS A 499 8.97 -0.49 28.20
N ASP A 500 9.51 0.72 28.37
CA ASP A 500 10.57 1.30 27.53
C ASP A 500 11.77 1.77 28.36
N GLU A 501 11.88 1.31 29.61
CA GLU A 501 13.07 1.52 30.43
C GLU A 501 13.78 0.17 30.57
N GLU A 502 14.97 0.07 29.94
CA GLU A 502 15.87 -1.10 29.81
C GLU A 502 15.71 -2.01 28.57
N GLU A 503 15.40 -1.46 27.39
CA GLU A 503 15.88 -2.10 26.15
C GLU A 503 17.40 -1.93 26.06
N VAL A 504 18.13 -2.84 26.71
CA VAL A 504 19.56 -3.04 26.52
C VAL A 504 19.80 -3.15 25.02
N ASN A 505 20.58 -2.24 24.45
CA ASN A 505 20.80 -2.14 23.02
C ASN A 505 21.46 -3.42 22.50
N LEU A 506 20.64 -4.42 22.13
CA LEU A 506 21.07 -5.80 21.86
C LEU A 506 22.05 -5.85 20.68
N GLU A 507 21.95 -4.89 19.78
CA GLU A 507 22.82 -4.73 18.63
C GLU A 507 24.23 -4.27 19.03
N TYR A 508 24.34 -3.35 20.00
CA TYR A 508 25.63 -2.97 20.57
C TYR A 508 26.30 -4.13 21.30
N LEU A 509 25.53 -4.85 22.13
CA LEU A 509 26.04 -6.01 22.86
C LEU A 509 26.47 -7.14 21.91
N ARG A 510 25.70 -7.37 20.83
CA ARG A 510 26.04 -8.32 19.77
C ARG A 510 27.36 -7.97 19.10
N ASN A 511 27.57 -6.71 18.73
CA ASN A 511 28.79 -6.27 18.06
C ASN A 511 30.02 -6.38 18.97
N VAL A 512 29.88 -6.02 20.26
CA VAL A 512 30.95 -6.21 21.24
C VAL A 512 31.29 -7.69 21.41
N ILE A 513 30.30 -8.57 21.57
CA ILE A 513 30.52 -10.02 21.70
C ILE A 513 31.23 -10.58 20.47
N LEU A 514 30.81 -10.19 19.26
CA LEU A 514 31.45 -10.61 18.01
C LEU A 514 32.92 -10.19 17.93
N GLN A 515 33.24 -8.96 18.32
CA GLN A 515 34.62 -8.45 18.33
C GLN A 515 35.53 -9.24 19.29
N PHE A 516 35.01 -9.68 20.44
CA PHE A 516 35.75 -10.52 21.37
C PHE A 516 35.89 -11.99 20.91
N LEU A 517 34.97 -12.49 20.08
CA LEU A 517 35.07 -13.83 19.49
C LEU A 517 36.02 -13.88 18.29
N GLU A 518 36.15 -12.77 17.56
CA GLU A 518 37.06 -12.63 16.41
C GLU A 518 38.54 -12.77 16.84
N HIS A 519 38.91 -12.22 18.00
CA HIS A 519 40.27 -12.33 18.55
C HIS A 519 40.41 -13.47 19.56
N LYS A 520 41.15 -14.51 19.17
CA LYS A 520 41.33 -15.73 19.99
C LYS A 520 41.94 -15.48 21.37
N GLU A 521 42.76 -14.45 21.53
CA GLU A 521 43.38 -14.08 22.82
C GLU A 521 42.44 -13.32 23.77
N MET A 522 41.34 -12.76 23.26
CA MET A 522 40.43 -11.91 24.04
C MET A 522 39.22 -12.66 24.61
N ARG A 523 38.92 -13.86 24.11
CA ARG A 523 37.76 -14.63 24.59
C ARG A 523 37.81 -15.05 26.08
N PRO A 524 38.96 -15.24 26.76
CA PRO A 524 38.97 -15.44 28.22
C PRO A 524 38.44 -14.22 28.99
N ASN A 525 38.64 -13.01 28.46
CA ASN A 525 38.11 -11.78 29.06
C ASN A 525 36.59 -11.67 28.84
N LEU A 526 36.10 -12.07 27.66
CA LEU A 526 34.67 -12.14 27.39
C LEU A 526 33.95 -13.12 28.34
N VAL A 527 34.53 -14.30 28.58
CA VAL A 527 33.95 -15.28 29.54
C VAL A 527 33.90 -14.70 30.95
N LYS A 528 34.91 -13.93 31.39
CA LYS A 528 34.87 -13.25 32.70
C LYS A 528 33.75 -12.20 32.79
N VAL A 529 33.57 -11.39 31.74
CA VAL A 529 32.53 -10.35 31.71
C VAL A 529 31.13 -10.97 31.64
N LEU A 530 30.91 -11.96 30.76
CA LEU A 530 29.64 -12.68 30.66
C LEU A 530 29.31 -13.45 31.95
N SER A 531 30.32 -14.00 32.64
CA SER A 531 30.14 -14.65 33.94
C SER A 531 29.61 -13.70 35.01
N ILE A 532 29.96 -12.40 34.96
CA ILE A 532 29.49 -11.39 35.91
C ILE A 532 28.06 -10.95 35.54
N ILE A 533 27.81 -10.70 34.26
CA ILE A 533 26.50 -10.20 33.78
C ILE A 533 25.42 -11.28 33.90
N LEU A 534 25.74 -12.52 33.50
CA LEU A 534 24.81 -13.66 33.49
C LEU A 534 24.91 -14.51 34.76
N HIS A 535 25.67 -14.07 35.77
CA HIS A 535 25.78 -14.69 37.09
C HIS A 535 26.16 -16.19 37.05
N PHE A 536 27.17 -16.56 36.26
CA PHE A 536 27.64 -17.95 36.20
C PHE A 536 28.22 -18.39 37.53
N THR A 537 28.00 -19.67 37.86
CA THR A 537 28.64 -20.28 39.01
C THR A 537 30.16 -20.43 38.75
N PRO A 538 31.01 -20.40 39.79
CA PRO A 538 32.45 -20.57 39.65
C PRO A 538 32.88 -21.88 38.97
N GLN A 539 32.00 -22.89 38.92
CA GLN A 539 32.23 -24.15 38.20
C GLN A 539 31.98 -23.98 36.69
N GLU A 540 30.92 -23.27 36.29
CA GLU A 540 30.60 -22.97 34.89
C GLU A 540 31.67 -22.06 34.25
N THR A 541 32.12 -21.03 34.98
CA THR A 541 33.19 -20.14 34.51
C THR A 541 34.50 -20.90 34.28
N ARG A 542 34.87 -21.82 35.18
CA ARG A 542 36.06 -22.68 35.02
C ARG A 542 35.95 -23.63 33.83
N ARG A 543 34.77 -24.23 33.61
CA ARG A 543 34.50 -25.10 32.47
C ARG A 543 34.59 -24.37 31.13
N LEU A 544 34.11 -23.12 31.09
CA LEU A 544 34.15 -22.30 29.88
C LEU A 544 35.55 -21.77 29.57
N ILE A 545 36.30 -21.31 30.58
CA ILE A 545 37.70 -20.88 30.40
C ILE A 545 38.58 -22.03 29.90
N ALA A 546 38.35 -23.26 30.35
CA ALA A 546 39.12 -24.43 29.91
C ALA A 546 38.87 -24.84 28.44
N LYS A 547 37.83 -24.30 27.78
CA LYS A 547 37.45 -24.59 26.40
C LYS A 547 37.77 -23.46 25.41
N VAL A 548 38.13 -22.28 25.91
CA VAL A 548 38.47 -21.09 25.11
C VAL A 548 39.96 -21.08 24.81
#